data_AF-W2SHM6-F1
#
_entry.id   AF-W2SHM6-F1
#
_cell.length_a   1.000
_cell.length_b   1.000
_cell.length_c   1.000
_cell.angle_alpha   90.00
_cell.angle_beta   90.00
_cell.angle_gamma   90.00
#
_symmetry.space_group_name_H-M   'P 1'
#
loop_
_entity.id
_entity.type
_entity.pdbx_description
1 polymer ?
#
loop_
_entity_poly.entity_id
_entity_poly.type
_entity_poly.pdbx_seq_one_letter_code
_entity_poly.pdbx_strand_id
1 'polypeptide(L)'
;MPSETAQAICSVLMGNILLMFPRLRFCFAHGGGAYPIISGRVSHGYKVRPDLCATDCSTNPRELQHQIWTDSLVHDPVALHLLVNTVGKVR
;
A
#
# COMPACT_ATOMS: atom_id res chain seq x y z
N MET A 1 11.33 2.46 -10.16
CA MET A 1 10.83 1.29 -10.92
C MET A 1 9.61 0.72 -10.15
N PRO A 2 8.55 0.21 -10.82
CA PRO A 2 7.24 -0.05 -10.18
C PRO A 2 7.25 -1.08 -9.05
N SER A 3 8.13 -2.08 -9.11
CA SER A 3 8.29 -3.13 -8.11
C SER A 3 8.83 -2.59 -6.78
N GLU A 4 9.82 -1.70 -6.85
CA GLU A 4 10.53 -1.15 -5.70
C GLU A 4 9.62 -0.22 -4.90
N THR A 5 8.80 0.59 -5.57
CA THR A 5 7.78 1.39 -4.90
C THR A 5 6.76 0.49 -4.20
N ALA A 6 6.29 -0.58 -4.85
CA ALA A 6 5.34 -1.50 -4.25
C ALA A 6 5.93 -2.23 -3.04
N GLN A 7 7.19 -2.65 -3.12
CA GLN A 7 7.91 -3.24 -2.00
C GLN A 7 8.06 -2.26 -0.83
N ALA A 8 8.40 -0.99 -1.11
CA ALA A 8 8.49 0.05 -0.08
C ALA A 8 7.14 0.29 0.62
N ILE A 9 6.03 0.31 -0.14
CA ILE A 9 4.69 0.39 0.43
C ILE A 9 4.42 -0.81 1.35
N CYS A 10 4.72 -2.04 0.90
CA CYS A 10 4.55 -3.24 1.72
C CYS A 10 5.37 -3.15 3.02
N SER A 11 6.63 -2.70 2.96
CA SER A 11 7.46 -2.50 4.15
C SER A 11 6.86 -1.47 5.13
N VAL A 12 6.26 -0.38 4.62
CA VAL A 12 5.60 0.63 5.47
C VAL A 12 4.32 0.09 6.11
N LEU A 13 3.47 -0.60 5.34
CA LEU A 13 2.19 -1.12 5.83
C LEU A 13 2.34 -2.33 6.75
N MET A 14 3.30 -3.22 6.45
CA MET A 14 3.54 -4.45 7.21
C MET A 14 4.63 -4.31 8.27
N GLY A 15 5.34 -3.18 8.32
CA GLY A 15 6.37 -2.88 9.33
C GLY A 15 5.89 -2.02 10.50
N ASN A 16 4.57 -1.89 10.69
CA ASN A 16 3.96 -1.06 11.76
C ASN A 16 4.29 0.45 11.73
N ILE A 17 4.95 0.95 10.68
CA ILE A 17 5.52 2.30 10.64
C ILE A 17 4.44 3.36 10.85
N LEU A 18 3.29 3.20 10.20
CA LEU A 18 2.19 4.17 10.30
C LEU A 18 1.54 4.19 11.70
N LEU A 19 1.59 3.08 12.43
CA LEU A 19 1.11 3.02 13.82
C LEU A 19 2.13 3.59 14.80
N MET A 20 3.43 3.36 14.56
CA MET A 20 4.50 3.94 15.39
C MET A 20 4.62 5.45 15.21
N PHE A 21 4.36 5.97 14.00
CA PHE A 21 4.50 7.38 13.67
C PHE A 21 3.20 7.94 13.06
N PRO A 22 2.12 8.11 13.85
CA PRO A 22 0.78 8.44 13.35
C PRO A 22 0.64 9.82 12.68
N ARG A 23 1.66 10.68 12.80
CA ARG A 23 1.71 11.99 12.11
C ARG A 23 2.55 11.98 10.83
N LEU A 24 3.31 10.92 10.58
CA LEU A 24 4.15 10.79 9.39
C LEU A 24 3.27 10.51 8.18
N ARG A 25 3.55 11.16 7.06
CA ARG A 25 2.81 11.02 5.80
C ARG A 25 3.78 10.58 4.71
N PHE A 26 3.45 9.51 4.02
CA PHE A 26 4.22 9.01 2.88
C PHE A 26 3.48 9.31 1.58
N CYS A 27 4.21 9.84 0.59
CA CYS A 27 3.74 9.91 -0.79
C CYS A 27 4.65 9.04 -1.65
N PHE A 28 4.07 8.11 -2.40
CA PHE A 28 4.80 7.20 -3.27
C PHE A 28 4.63 7.57 -4.73
N ALA A 29 5.75 7.59 -5.47
CA ALA A 29 5.77 7.97 -6.86
C ALA A 29 5.07 6.94 -7.78
N HIS A 30 4.63 7.39 -8.94
CA HIS A 30 4.10 6.59 -10.04
C HIS A 30 2.88 5.74 -9.65
N GLY A 31 1.89 6.35 -8.99
CA GLY A 31 0.68 5.66 -8.54
C GLY A 31 0.92 4.52 -7.53
N GLY A 32 2.03 4.58 -6.77
CA GLY A 32 2.43 3.49 -5.89
C GLY A 32 3.02 2.27 -6.61
N GLY A 33 3.45 2.46 -7.87
CA GLY A 33 4.02 1.41 -8.70
C GLY A 33 3.06 0.24 -8.91
N ALA A 34 3.49 -0.97 -8.61
CA ALA A 34 2.66 -2.18 -8.74
C ALA A 34 1.72 -2.44 -7.54
N TYR A 35 1.72 -1.59 -6.50
CA TYR A 35 0.95 -1.87 -5.29
C TYR A 35 -0.56 -2.01 -5.53
N PRO A 36 -1.23 -1.13 -6.30
CA PRO A 36 -2.69 -1.21 -6.47
C PRO A 36 -3.18 -2.58 -6.95
N ILE A 37 -2.47 -3.15 -7.94
CA ILE A 37 -2.81 -4.46 -8.52
C ILE A 37 -2.51 -5.64 -7.57
N ILE A 38 -1.51 -5.53 -6.68
CA ILE A 38 -1.15 -6.60 -5.74
C ILE A 38 -1.76 -6.43 -4.34
N SER A 39 -2.43 -5.32 -4.03
CA SER A 39 -2.97 -5.00 -2.69
C SER A 39 -3.80 -6.13 -2.07
N GLY A 40 -4.63 -6.79 -2.90
CA GLY A 40 -5.41 -7.96 -2.49
C GLY A 40 -4.56 -9.16 -2.10
N ARG A 41 -3.45 -9.42 -2.81
CA ARG A 41 -2.50 -10.49 -2.49
C ARG A 41 -1.78 -10.22 -1.18
N VAL A 42 -1.37 -8.97 -0.94
CA VAL A 42 -0.73 -8.54 0.31
C VAL A 42 -1.67 -8.75 1.50
N SER A 43 -2.91 -8.27 1.40
CA SER A 43 -3.93 -8.44 2.46
C SER A 43 -4.28 -9.92 2.70
N HIS A 44 -4.33 -10.73 1.64
CA HIS A 44 -4.55 -12.17 1.77
C HIS A 44 -3.38 -12.84 2.51
N GLY A 45 -2.13 -12.56 2.10
CA GLY A 45 -0.92 -13.08 2.76
C GLY A 45 -0.88 -12.76 4.26
N TYR A 46 -1.21 -11.52 4.65
CA TYR A 46 -1.36 -11.15 6.06
C TYR A 46 -2.34 -12.07 6.82
N LYS A 47 -3.49 -12.39 6.22
CA LYS A 47 -4.54 -13.21 6.86
C LYS A 47 -4.15 -14.70 6.96
N VAL A 48 -3.50 -15.23 5.93
CA VAL A 48 -3.26 -16.68 5.81
C VAL A 48 -1.87 -17.12 6.23
N ARG A 49 -0.91 -16.19 6.35
CA ARG A 49 0.47 -16.45 6.79
C ARG A 49 0.86 -15.51 7.92
N PRO A 50 0.19 -15.57 9.09
CA PRO A 50 0.56 -14.74 10.23
C PRO A 50 2.00 -15.03 10.71
N ASP A 51 2.50 -16.22 10.44
CA ASP A 51 3.87 -16.66 10.72
C ASP A 51 4.95 -15.95 9.88
N LEU A 52 4.59 -15.35 8.74
CA LEU A 52 5.54 -14.65 7.85
C LEU A 52 5.15 -13.19 7.54
N CYS A 53 3.85 -12.90 7.48
CA CYS A 53 3.33 -11.63 6.96
C CYS A 53 2.69 -10.75 8.04
N ALA A 54 2.35 -11.30 9.20
CA ALA A 54 1.79 -10.53 10.32
C ALA A 54 2.71 -10.57 11.55
N THR A 55 4.02 -10.72 11.34
CA THR A 55 5.02 -10.82 12.41
C THR A 55 5.16 -9.50 13.17
N ASP A 56 5.26 -8.41 12.42
CA ASP A 56 5.49 -7.06 12.97
C ASP A 56 4.28 -6.15 12.80
N CYS A 57 3.18 -6.65 12.24
CA CYS A 57 2.02 -5.89 11.85
C CYS A 57 0.78 -6.41 12.57
N SER A 58 0.11 -5.53 13.33
CA SER A 58 -1.11 -5.87 14.09
C SER A 58 -2.41 -5.52 13.35
N THR A 59 -2.33 -4.80 12.25
CA THR A 59 -3.47 -4.22 11.52
C THR A 59 -3.40 -4.58 10.06
N ASN A 60 -4.50 -5.03 9.44
CA ASN A 60 -4.44 -5.46 8.05
C ASN A 60 -3.90 -4.34 7.14
N PRO A 61 -2.94 -4.60 6.24
CA PRO A 61 -2.41 -3.59 5.32
C PRO A 61 -3.49 -2.85 4.51
N ARG A 62 -4.61 -3.52 4.21
CA ARG A 62 -5.77 -2.92 3.52
C ARG A 62 -6.47 -1.84 4.34
N GLU A 63 -6.41 -1.88 5.67
CA GLU A 63 -6.96 -0.82 6.53
C GLU A 63 -6.04 0.40 6.56
N LEU A 64 -4.73 0.17 6.43
CA LEU A 64 -3.70 1.20 6.46
C LEU A 64 -3.44 1.86 5.10
N GLN A 65 -3.80 1.21 3.98
CA GLN A 65 -3.55 1.74 2.63
C GLN A 65 -4.24 3.08 2.34
N HIS A 66 -5.26 3.45 3.12
CA HIS A 66 -5.94 4.75 3.03
C HIS A 66 -5.24 5.88 3.81
N GLN A 67 -4.08 5.59 4.40
CA GLN A 67 -3.24 6.54 5.14
C GLN A 67 -1.96 6.92 4.39
N ILE A 68 -1.74 6.37 3.19
CA ILE A 68 -0.65 6.75 2.30
C ILE A 68 -1.20 7.62 1.16
N TRP A 69 -0.29 8.35 0.51
CA TRP A 69 -0.56 9.13 -0.68
C TRP A 69 0.21 8.58 -1.87
N THR A 70 -0.28 8.88 -3.07
CA THR A 70 0.43 8.60 -4.33
C THR A 70 0.27 9.76 -5.29
N ASP A 71 1.22 9.93 -6.23
CA ASP A 71 0.92 10.72 -7.42
C ASP A 71 -0.04 9.97 -8.37
N SER A 72 -0.53 10.64 -9.41
CA SER A 72 -1.42 10.06 -10.44
C SER A 72 -0.69 9.73 -11.75
N LEU A 73 0.65 9.61 -11.74
CA LEU A 73 1.46 9.39 -12.94
C LEU A 73 1.46 7.91 -13.35
N VAL A 74 0.31 7.44 -13.86
CA VAL A 74 0.06 6.03 -14.22
C VAL A 74 -0.17 5.79 -15.72
N HIS A 75 -0.23 6.86 -16.52
CA HIS A 75 -0.32 6.83 -17.99
C HIS A 75 -1.49 6.06 -18.62
N ASP A 76 -2.46 5.57 -17.83
CA ASP A 76 -3.61 4.82 -18.33
C ASP A 76 -4.86 5.07 -17.46
N PRO A 77 -6.05 5.30 -18.05
CA PRO A 77 -7.28 5.53 -17.28
C PRO A 77 -7.72 4.34 -16.43
N VAL A 78 -7.53 3.09 -16.90
CA VAL A 78 -7.89 1.89 -16.14
C VAL A 78 -6.97 1.74 -14.92
N ALA A 79 -5.67 2.00 -15.10
CA ALA A 79 -4.71 2.06 -14.01
C ALA A 79 -5.08 3.14 -12.98
N LEU A 80 -5.51 4.33 -13.43
CA LEU A 80 -5.96 5.40 -12.54
C LEU A 80 -7.24 5.01 -11.77
N HIS A 81 -8.19 4.36 -12.44
CA HIS A 81 -9.38 3.83 -11.78
C HIS A 81 -9.04 2.78 -10.71
N LEU A 82 -8.12 1.87 -11.00
CA LEU A 82 -7.64 0.89 -10.03
C LEU A 82 -6.94 1.57 -8.84
N LEU A 83 -6.12 2.59 -9.11
CA LEU A 83 -5.44 3.38 -8.07
C LEU A 83 -6.46 4.05 -7.14
N VAL A 84 -7.44 4.76 -7.70
CA VAL A 84 -8.50 5.44 -6.94
C VAL A 84 -9.33 4.45 -6.12
N ASN A 85 -9.63 3.28 -6.67
CA ASN A 85 -10.37 2.23 -5.95
C ASN A 85 -9.55 1.56 -4.84
N THR A 86 -8.22 1.60 -4.92
CA THR A 86 -7.33 0.97 -3.94
C THR A 86 -6.89 1.93 -2.84
N VAL A 87 -6.29 3.06 -3.20
CA VAL A 87 -5.72 4.03 -2.25
C VAL A 87 -6.77 5.06 -1.79
N GLY A 88 -7.62 5.51 -2.72
CA GLY A 88 -8.72 6.43 -2.46
C GLY A 88 -8.62 7.71 -3.29
N LYS A 89 -9.76 8.34 -3.57
CA LYS A 89 -9.85 9.55 -4.43
C LYS A 89 -9.14 10.80 -3.87
N VAL A 90 -9.01 10.90 -2.55
CA VAL A 90 -8.48 12.09 -1.84
C VAL A 90 -7.11 11.84 -1.21
N ARG A 91 -6.36 10.89 -1.78
CA ARG A 91 -5.08 10.39 -1.32
C ARG A 91 -4.10 10.34 -2.50
#